data_AF-A0M3V8-F1
#
_entry.id   AF-A0M3V8-F1
#
_cell.length_a   1.000
_cell.length_b   1.000
_cell.length_c   1.000
_cell.angle_alpha   90.00
_cell.angle_beta   90.00
_cell.angle_gamma   90.00
#
_symmetry.space_group_name_H-M   'P 1'
#
loop_
_entity.id
_entity.type
_entity.pdbx_description
1 polymer ?
#
loop_
_entity_poly.entity_id
_entity_poly.type
_entity_poly.pdbx_seq_one_letter_code
_entity_poly.pdbx_strand_id
1 'polypeptide(L)' 'MTMHNQEIDTENQQPKKNIWNLVLGIVFLGYGSFRLYQKTQLQESDTFGIILAVGFIIFGIYDLYKYFKGV' A
#
# COMPACT_ATOMS: atom_id res chain seq x y z
N MET A 1 44.51 28.83 11.53
CA MET A 1 44.01 27.49 11.89
C MET A 1 42.68 27.68 12.59
N THR A 2 41.58 27.55 11.86
CA THR A 2 40.22 27.73 12.39
C THR A 2 39.42 26.51 11.99
N MET A 3 39.18 25.63 12.97
CA MET A 3 38.34 24.47 12.81
C MET A 3 36.89 24.93 12.70
N HIS A 4 36.31 24.89 11.49
CA HIS A 4 34.87 24.99 11.29
C HIS A 4 34.29 23.62 11.65
N ASN A 5 33.72 23.54 12.85
CA ASN A 5 32.97 22.39 13.30
C ASN A 5 31.64 22.41 12.54
N GLN A 6 31.56 21.64 11.46
CA GLN A 6 30.33 21.46 10.70
C GLN A 6 29.36 20.71 11.61
N GLU A 7 28.32 21.41 12.08
CA GLU A 7 27.21 20.81 12.79
C GLU A 7 26.65 19.70 11.89
N ILE A 8 26.75 18.45 12.37
CA ILE A 8 26.10 17.33 11.74
C ILE A 8 24.63 17.53 12.06
N ASP A 9 23.92 18.22 11.16
CA ASP A 9 22.46 18.24 11.15
C ASP A 9 22.01 16.79 11.11
N THR A 10 21.62 16.29 12.28
CA THR A 10 20.87 15.05 12.43
C THR A 10 19.49 15.34 11.83
N GLU A 11 19.42 15.41 10.49
CA GLU A 11 18.18 15.48 9.75
C GLU A 11 17.37 14.28 10.21
N ASN A 12 16.29 14.61 10.90
CA ASN A 12 15.27 13.72 11.37
C ASN A 12 14.73 12.99 10.13
N GLN A 13 15.35 11.86 9.78
CA GLN A 13 14.87 10.92 8.78
C GLN A 13 13.60 10.27 9.33
N GLN A 14 12.55 11.08 9.53
CA GLN A 14 11.23 10.53 9.68
C GLN A 14 11.01 9.71 8.42
N PRO A 15 10.61 8.43 8.54
CA PRO A 15 10.35 7.60 7.39
C PRO A 15 9.35 8.35 6.52
N LYS A 16 9.82 8.83 5.37
CA LYS A 16 9.00 9.62 4.44
C LYS A 16 7.82 8.74 4.08
N LYS A 17 6.65 9.04 4.64
CA LYS A 17 5.44 8.26 4.41
C LYS A 17 5.23 8.15 2.92
N ASN A 18 5.42 6.95 2.38
CA ASN A 18 5.35 6.73 0.94
C ASN A 18 3.88 6.80 0.50
N ILE A 19 3.45 8.00 0.09
CA ILE A 19 2.09 8.25 -0.43
C ILE A 19 1.73 7.26 -1.56
N TRP A 20 2.73 6.75 -2.27
CA TRP A 20 2.56 5.68 -3.26
C TRP A 20 1.97 4.40 -2.68
N ASN A 21 2.37 3.97 -1.48
CA ASN A 21 1.77 2.80 -0.81
C ASN A 21 0.31 3.07 -0.44
N LEU A 22 -0.03 4.32 -0.05
CA LEU A 22 -1.41 4.71 0.21
C LEU A 22 -2.26 4.60 -1.07
N VAL A 23 -1.77 5.19 -2.18
CA VAL A 23 -2.49 5.20 -3.46
C VAL A 23 -2.65 3.79 -4.01
N LEU A 24 -1.58 2.97 -4.02
CA LEU A 24 -1.64 1.58 -4.45
C LEU A 24 -2.60 0.77 -3.59
N GLY A 25 -2.52 0.96 -2.27
CA GLY A 25 -3.40 0.31 -1.30
C GLY A 25 -4.87 0.58 -1.59
N ILE A 26 -5.25 1.85 -1.75
CA ILE A 26 -6.64 2.25 -2.02
C ILE A 26 -7.10 1.72 -3.39
N VAL A 27 -6.26 1.78 -4.43
CA VAL A 27 -6.60 1.28 -5.77
C VAL A 27 -6.82 -0.23 -5.74
N PHE A 28 -5.93 -0.99 -5.11
CA PHE A 28 -6.07 -2.45 -5.01
C PHE A 28 -7.27 -2.86 -4.17
N LEU A 29 -7.54 -2.16 -3.07
CA LEU A 29 -8.68 -2.45 -2.21
C LEU A 29 -10.01 -2.12 -2.91
N GLY A 30 -10.08 -0.99 -3.62
CA GLY A 30 -11.23 -0.61 -4.43
C GLY A 30 -11.47 -1.57 -5.60
N TYR A 31 -10.46 -1.82 -6.43
CA TYR A 31 -10.59 -2.70 -7.59
C TYR A 31 -10.82 -4.16 -7.18
N GLY A 32 -10.08 -4.66 -6.18
CA GLY A 32 -10.25 -6.01 -5.64
C GLY A 32 -11.65 -6.23 -5.07
N SER A 33 -12.17 -5.28 -4.28
CA SER A 33 -13.54 -5.37 -3.73
C SER A 33 -14.61 -5.28 -4.83
N PHE A 34 -14.43 -4.41 -5.82
CA PHE A 34 -15.34 -4.29 -6.95
C PHE A 34 -15.37 -5.58 -7.80
N ARG A 35 -14.20 -6.13 -8.12
CA ARG A 35 -14.05 -7.40 -8.85
C ARG A 35 -14.70 -8.55 -8.09
N LEU A 36 -14.48 -8.61 -6.77
CA LEU A 36 -15.09 -9.63 -5.91
C LEU A 36 -16.62 -9.50 -5.89
N TYR A 37 -17.15 -8.28 -5.77
CA TYR A 37 -18.59 -8.03 -5.80
C TYR A 37 -19.22 -8.44 -7.14
N GLN A 38 -18.60 -8.09 -8.27
CA GLN A 38 -19.08 -8.54 -9.59
C GLN A 38 -19.07 -10.06 -9.71
N LYS A 39 -18.02 -10.73 -9.22
CA LYS A 39 -17.91 -12.19 -9.21
C LYS A 39 -18.99 -12.85 -8.37
N THR A 40 -19.42 -12.25 -7.26
CA THR A 40 -20.53 -12.80 -6.46
C THR A 40 -21.89 -12.69 -7.15
N GLN A 41 -22.04 -11.82 -8.15
CA GLN A 41 -23.29 -11.67 -8.92
C GLN A 41 -23.32 -12.51 -10.20
N LEU A 42 -22.16 -12.85 -10.76
CA LEU A 42 -22.05 -13.68 -11.96
C LEU A 42 -22.02 -15.15 -11.55
N GLN A 43 -22.90 -15.96 -12.12
CA GLN A 43 -23.01 -17.39 -11.83
C GLN A 43 -21.84 -18.22 -12.41
N GLU A 44 -20.91 -17.59 -13.14
CA GLU A 44 -19.68 -18.22 -13.63
C GLU A 44 -18.60 -18.23 -12.55
N SER A 45 -18.23 -19.45 -12.12
CA SER A 45 -17.12 -19.68 -11.20
C SER A 45 -15.77 -19.49 -11.91
N ASP A 46 -15.34 -18.24 -12.07
CA ASP A 46 -13.95 -17.95 -12.44
C ASP A 46 -13.10 -17.79 -11.18
N THR A 47 -12.61 -18.95 -10.73
CA THR A 47 -11.78 -19.14 -9.54
C THR A 47 -10.49 -18.31 -9.61
N PHE A 48 -9.91 -18.13 -10.80
CA PHE A 48 -8.72 -17.29 -10.99
C PHE A 48 -9.00 -15.83 -10.64
N GLY A 49 -10.14 -15.30 -11.12
CA GLY A 49 -10.56 -13.94 -10.79
C GLY A 49 -10.80 -13.72 -9.30
N ILE A 50 -11.31 -14.74 -8.59
CA ILE A 50 -11.53 -14.68 -7.14
C ILE A 50 -10.18 -14.69 -6.40
N ILE A 51 -9.27 -15.58 -6.75
CA ILE A 51 -7.92 -15.65 -6.13
C ILE A 51 -7.18 -14.32 -6.32
N LEU A 52 -7.24 -13.74 -7.53
CA LEU A 52 -6.66 -12.43 -7.81
C LEU A 52 -7.30 -11.31 -6.99
N ALA A 53 -8.63 -11.29 -6.88
CA ALA A 53 -9.34 -10.28 -6.10
C ALA A 53 -8.95 -10.34 -4.60
N VAL A 54 -8.90 -11.56 -4.04
CA VAL A 54 -8.44 -11.78 -2.66
C VAL A 54 -6.98 -11.34 -2.49
N GLY A 55 -6.11 -11.66 -3.46
CA GLY A 55 -4.73 -11.21 -3.49
C GLY A 55 -4.61 -9.69 -3.45
N PHE A 56 -5.35 -8.97 -4.29
CA PHE A 56 -5.37 -7.51 -4.30
C PHE A 56 -5.89 -6.91 -2.99
N ILE A 57 -6.91 -7.50 -2.37
CA ILE A 57 -7.41 -7.02 -1.08
C ILE A 57 -6.35 -7.18 0.02
N ILE A 58 -5.72 -8.36 0.11
CA ILE A 58 -4.67 -8.62 1.10
C ILE A 58 -3.48 -7.66 0.88
N PHE A 59 -3.02 -7.50 -0.36
CA PHE A 59 -1.92 -6.61 -0.71
C PHE A 59 -2.27 -5.15 -0.43
N GLY A 60 -3.49 -4.73 -0.77
CA GLY A 60 -3.97 -3.38 -0.52
C GLY A 60 -4.06 -3.04 0.97
N ILE A 61 -4.52 -3.98 1.80
CA ILE A 61 -4.52 -3.85 3.27
C ILE A 61 -3.09 -3.76 3.80
N TYR A 62 -2.17 -4.58 3.29
CA TYR A 62 -0.77 -4.57 3.71
C TYR A 62 -0.07 -3.24 3.38
N ASP A 63 -0.25 -2.72 2.17
CA ASP A 63 0.31 -1.43 1.76
C ASP A 63 -0.26 -0.27 2.57
N LEU A 64 -1.57 -0.33 2.86
CA LEU A 64 -2.25 0.65 3.70
C LEU A 64 -1.74 0.58 5.14
N TYR A 65 -1.56 -0.62 5.70
CA TYR A 65 -0.94 -0.83 7.02
C TYR A 65 0.47 -0.28 7.06
N LYS A 66 1.30 -0.59 6.07
CA LYS A 66 2.68 -0.10 5.95
C LYS A 66 2.73 1.43 5.90
N TYR A 67 1.85 2.05 5.12
CA TYR A 67 1.72 3.51 5.04
C TYR A 67 1.37 4.14 6.40
N PHE A 68 0.35 3.61 7.10
CA PHE A 68 -0.06 4.15 8.40
C PHE A 68 0.98 3.92 9.48
N LYS A 69 1.67 2.79 9.44
CA LYS A 69 2.70 2.44 10.42
C LYS A 69 4.05 3.12 10.13
N GLY A 70 4.20 3.74 8.96
CA GLY A 70 5.41 4.47 8.57
C GLY A 70 6.64 3.56 8.41
N VAL A 71 6.43 2.32 7.96
CA VAL A 71 7.47 1.29 7.77
C VAL A 71 7.85 1.15 6.30
#